data_AF-A0A3B8HFR3-F1
#
_entry.id   AF-A0A3B8HFR3-F1
#
_cell.length_a   1.000
_cell.length_b   1.000
_cell.length_c   1.000
_cell.angle_alpha   90.00
_cell.angle_beta   90.00
_cell.angle_gamma   90.00
#
_symmetry.space_group_name_H-M   'P 1'
#
loop_
_entity.id
_entity.type
_entity.pdbx_description
1 polymer ?
#
loop_
_entity_poly.entity_id
_entity_poly.type
_entity_poly.pdbx_seq_one_letter_code
_entity_poly.pdbx_strand_id
1 'polypeptide(L)'
;ACSPFLFRQIEAIQPQVICLLGNYATQTLLQTTSNISQLRGKDRFWRGIPVVATFHPAYLLRNPAQKASTWSDLRRVLELVNKASDNMQS
;
A
#
# COMPACT_ATOMS: atom_id res chain seq x y z
N ALA A 1 18.39 -6.03 -10.22
CA ALA A 1 17.66 -5.38 -9.10
C ALA A 1 16.89 -4.18 -9.64
N CYS A 2 15.59 -4.06 -9.35
CA CYS A 2 14.73 -3.00 -9.89
C CYS A 2 14.26 -1.98 -8.83
N SER A 3 14.45 -2.27 -7.54
CA SER A 3 14.04 -1.40 -6.43
C SER A 3 14.64 0.03 -6.46
N PRO A 4 15.87 0.28 -6.97
CA PRO A 4 16.38 1.65 -7.05
C PRO A 4 15.53 2.55 -7.96
N PHE A 5 14.95 1.99 -9.02
CA PHE A 5 14.06 2.73 -9.91
C PHE A 5 12.74 3.07 -9.21
N LEU A 6 12.17 2.13 -8.45
CA LEU A 6 10.97 2.37 -7.64
C LEU A 6 11.19 3.51 -6.64
N PHE A 7 12.31 3.52 -5.93
CA PHE A 7 12.59 4.58 -4.95
C PHE A 7 12.74 5.94 -5.61
N ARG A 8 13.45 6.02 -6.75
CA ARG A 8 13.55 7.27 -7.53
C ARG A 8 12.19 7.75 -8.04
N GLN A 9 11.31 6.83 -8.46
CA GLN A 9 9.96 7.18 -8.89
C GLN A 9 9.13 7.74 -7.74
N ILE A 10 9.18 7.11 -6.56
CA ILE A 10 8.46 7.62 -5.37
C ILE A 10 9.03 8.97 -4.96
N GLU A 11 10.35 9.15 -4.98
CA GLU A 11 11.02 10.41 -4.67
C GLU A 11 10.66 11.52 -5.67
N ALA A 12 10.47 11.20 -6.95
CA ALA A 12 10.06 12.18 -7.96
C ALA A 12 8.56 12.54 -7.87
N ILE A 13 7.71 11.56 -7.57
CA ILE A 13 6.25 11.74 -7.53
C ILE A 13 5.80 12.36 -6.21
N GLN A 14 6.48 12.08 -5.10
CA GLN A 14 6.09 12.48 -3.74
C GLN A 14 4.61 12.16 -3.45
N PRO A 15 4.20 10.89 -3.51
CA PRO A 15 2.80 10.52 -3.36
C PRO A 15 2.30 10.82 -1.95
N GLN A 16 1.05 11.25 -1.85
CA GLN A 16 0.38 11.46 -0.56
C GLN A 16 0.11 10.14 0.19
N VAL A 17 -0.12 9.04 -0.53
CA VAL A 17 -0.36 7.70 0.02
C VAL A 17 0.21 6.64 -0.94
N ILE A 18 0.74 5.55 -0.41
CA ILE A 18 1.20 4.39 -1.19
C ILE A 18 0.34 3.16 -0.87
N CYS A 19 -0.23 2.55 -1.91
CA CYS A 19 -0.92 1.27 -1.81
C CYS A 19 -0.03 0.13 -2.33
N LEU A 20 0.28 -0.86 -1.48
CA LEU A 20 1.13 -1.99 -1.83
C LEU A 20 0.31 -3.22 -2.17
N LEU A 21 0.54 -3.78 -3.36
CA LEU A 21 -0.21 -4.93 -3.86
C LEU A 21 0.60 -6.22 -3.72
N GLY A 22 0.27 -7.02 -2.69
CA GLY A 22 0.85 -8.34 -2.46
C GLY A 22 2.20 -8.35 -1.73
N ASN A 23 2.74 -9.56 -1.56
CA ASN A 23 3.95 -9.81 -0.79
C ASN A 23 5.17 -9.07 -1.33
N TYR A 24 5.46 -9.19 -2.61
CA TYR A 24 6.70 -8.67 -3.18
C TYR A 24 6.83 -7.15 -3.04
N ALA A 25 5.78 -6.40 -3.40
CA ALA A 25 5.74 -4.95 -3.23
C ALA A 25 5.90 -4.56 -1.76
N THR A 26 5.23 -5.28 -0.87
CA THR A 26 5.25 -5.01 0.57
C THR A 26 6.61 -5.26 1.20
N GLN A 27 7.18 -6.43 0.95
CA GLN A 27 8.48 -6.83 1.47
C GLN A 27 9.60 -5.93 0.93
N THR A 28 9.53 -5.55 -0.34
CA THR A 28 10.51 -4.67 -0.98
C THR A 28 10.47 -3.26 -0.40
N LEU A 29 9.28 -2.65 -0.26
CA LEU A 29 9.19 -1.28 0.24
C LEU A 29 9.48 -1.22 1.75
N LEU A 30 8.92 -2.16 2.53
CA LEU A 30 9.01 -2.16 3.99
C LEU A 30 10.25 -2.88 4.53
N GLN A 31 11.09 -3.44 3.67
CA GLN A 31 12.31 -4.19 4.04
C GLN A 31 12.01 -5.28 5.09
N THR A 32 10.99 -6.09 4.84
CA THR A 32 10.50 -7.13 5.75
C THR A 32 10.33 -8.46 5.03
N THR A 33 10.33 -9.56 5.79
CA THR A 33 10.02 -10.91 5.29
C THR A 33 8.63 -11.39 5.73
N SER A 34 7.88 -10.58 6.49
CA SER A 34 6.54 -10.92 6.96
C SER A 34 5.56 -11.12 5.79
N ASN A 35 4.56 -11.98 6.00
CA ASN A 35 3.57 -12.31 4.99
C ASN A 35 2.47 -11.23 4.91
N ILE A 36 1.93 -11.01 3.72
CA ILE A 36 0.90 -10.02 3.43
C ILE A 36 -0.33 -10.18 4.32
N SER A 37 -0.71 -11.41 4.66
CA SER A 37 -1.85 -11.67 5.55
C SER A 37 -1.68 -11.02 6.94
N GLN A 38 -0.45 -10.81 7.40
CA GLN A 38 -0.16 -10.15 8.69
C GLN A 38 -0.02 -8.62 8.57
N LEU A 39 0.32 -8.14 7.38
CA LEU A 39 0.68 -6.75 7.10
C LEU A 39 -0.47 -5.93 6.50
N ARG A 40 -1.40 -6.59 5.80
CA ARG A 40 -2.51 -5.95 5.09
C ARG A 40 -3.42 -5.12 5.99
N GLY A 41 -3.98 -4.05 5.44
CA GLY A 41 -4.98 -3.21 6.11
C GLY A 41 -4.47 -2.43 7.33
N LYS A 42 -3.17 -2.51 7.65
CA LYS A 42 -2.54 -1.74 8.74
C LYS A 42 -1.87 -0.51 8.17
N ASP A 43 -2.05 0.60 8.85
CA ASP A 43 -1.33 1.83 8.54
C ASP A 43 0.15 1.67 8.90
N ARG A 44 0.99 2.05 7.97
CA ARG A 44 2.43 2.16 8.14
C ARG A 44 2.91 3.44 7.48
N PHE A 45 4.17 3.77 7.71
CA PHE A 45 4.79 4.91 7.07
C PHE A 45 6.09 4.47 6.41
N TRP A 46 6.33 4.98 5.22
CA TRP A 46 7.60 4.86 4.53
C TRP A 46 8.09 6.26 4.24
N ARG A 47 9.18 6.66 4.90
CA ARG A 47 9.76 8.02 4.79
C ARG A 47 8.71 9.14 4.95
N GLY A 48 7.83 8.99 5.94
CA GLY A 48 6.76 9.95 6.23
C GLY A 48 5.51 9.80 5.36
N ILE A 49 5.54 9.01 4.28
CA ILE A 49 4.38 8.76 3.43
C ILE A 49 3.54 7.62 4.02
N PRO A 50 2.22 7.81 4.24
CA PRO A 50 1.30 6.75 4.63
C PRO A 50 1.31 5.59 3.63
N VAL A 51 1.34 4.36 4.14
CA VAL A 51 1.39 3.14 3.36
C VAL A 51 0.38 2.13 3.89
N VAL A 52 -0.40 1.54 2.98
CA VAL A 52 -1.29 0.41 3.28
C VAL A 52 -1.04 -0.70 2.28
N ALA A 53 -0.88 -1.93 2.80
CA ALA A 53 -0.74 -3.12 1.98
C ALA A 53 -2.07 -3.84 1.81
N THR A 54 -2.27 -4.50 0.67
CA THR A 54 -3.41 -5.38 0.41
C THR A 54 -3.02 -6.56 -0.47
N PHE A 55 -3.95 -7.47 -0.73
CA PHE A 55 -3.70 -8.60 -1.62
C PHE A 55 -3.52 -8.15 -3.08
N HIS A 56 -2.66 -8.86 -3.81
CA HIS A 56 -2.46 -8.63 -5.24
C HIS A 56 -3.73 -9.02 -6.03
N PRO A 57 -4.14 -8.28 -7.07
CA PRO A 57 -5.33 -8.60 -7.85
C PRO A 57 -5.36 -10.04 -8.39
N ALA A 58 -4.23 -10.53 -8.92
CA ALA A 58 -4.10 -11.91 -9.38
C ALA A 58 -4.37 -12.97 -8.30
N TYR A 59 -4.13 -12.67 -7.01
CA TYR A 59 -4.46 -13.58 -5.91
C TYR A 59 -5.98 -13.68 -5.72
N LEU A 60 -6.71 -12.58 -5.91
CA LEU A 60 -8.18 -12.53 -5.79
C LEU A 60 -8.89 -13.28 -6.92
N LEU A 61 -8.27 -13.39 -8.10
CA LEU A 61 -8.81 -14.22 -9.19
C LEU A 61 -8.89 -15.70 -8.79
N ARG A 62 -7.95 -16.16 -7.94
CA ARG A 62 -7.93 -17.54 -7.42
C ARG A 62 -8.67 -17.68 -6.09
N ASN A 63 -8.81 -16.59 -5.33
CA ASN A 63 -9.38 -16.57 -3.98
C ASN A 63 -10.43 -15.46 -3.85
N PRO A 64 -11.59 -15.61 -4.51
CA PRO A 64 -12.61 -14.55 -4.56
C PRO A 64 -13.18 -14.19 -3.18
N ALA A 65 -13.16 -15.13 -2.21
CA ALA A 65 -13.58 -14.87 -0.84
C ALA A 65 -12.80 -13.72 -0.17
N GLN A 66 -11.56 -13.47 -0.62
CA GLN A 66 -10.69 -12.43 -0.06
C GLN A 66 -11.01 -11.02 -0.59
N LYS A 67 -11.94 -10.89 -1.55
CA LYS A 67 -12.37 -9.58 -2.09
C LYS A 67 -12.96 -8.68 -1.00
N ALA A 68 -13.74 -9.22 -0.07
CA ALA A 68 -14.33 -8.45 1.02
C ALA A 68 -13.25 -7.82 1.90
N SER A 69 -12.25 -8.61 2.30
CA SER A 69 -11.12 -8.09 3.07
C SER A 69 -10.32 -7.07 2.26
N THR A 70 -10.03 -7.32 0.98
CA THR A 70 -9.28 -6.35 0.15
C THR A 70 -10.05 -5.05 -0.02
N TRP A 71 -11.36 -5.12 -0.14
CA TRP A 71 -12.20 -3.93 -0.20
C TRP A 71 -12.08 -3.06 1.05
N SER A 72 -12.04 -3.67 2.24
CA SER A 72 -11.77 -2.92 3.48
C SER A 72 -10.41 -2.23 3.47
N ASP A 73 -9.36 -2.87 2.96
CA ASP A 73 -8.04 -2.23 2.86
C ASP A 73 -8.06 -1.04 1.88
N LEU A 74 -8.75 -1.19 0.74
CA LEU A 74 -8.87 -0.12 -0.25
C LEU A 74 -9.68 1.06 0.28
N ARG A 75 -10.74 0.80 1.06
CA ARG A 75 -11.45 1.86 1.79
C ARG A 75 -10.50 2.61 2.72
N ARG A 76 -9.62 1.89 3.44
CA ARG A 76 -8.61 2.53 4.28
C ARG A 76 -7.64 3.41 3.48
N VAL A 77 -7.21 2.96 2.30
CA VAL A 77 -6.39 3.79 1.40
C VAL A 77 -7.14 5.07 1.01
N LEU A 78 -8.41 4.96 0.62
CA LEU A 78 -9.23 6.12 0.24
C LEU A 78 -9.43 7.10 1.40
N GLU A 79 -9.63 6.60 2.62
CA GLU A 79 -9.69 7.45 3.82
C GLU A 79 -8.40 8.25 4.02
N LEU A 80 -7.23 7.64 3.80
CA LEU A 80 -5.95 8.35 3.89
C LEU A 80 -5.78 9.39 2.79
N VAL A 81 -6.23 9.09 1.57
CA VAL A 81 -6.20 10.04 0.43
C VAL A 81 -7.08 11.26 0.71
N ASN A 82 -8.28 11.04 1.24
CA ASN A 82 -9.19 12.13 1.60
C ASN A 82 -8.58 13.03 2.68
N LYS A 83 -8.05 12.43 3.77
CA LYS A 83 -7.38 13.17 4.84
C LYS A 83 -6.17 13.98 4.34
N ALA A 84 -5.39 13.43 3.41
CA ALA A 84 -4.26 14.13 2.84
C ALA A 84 -4.69 15.31 1.96
N SER A 85 -5.86 15.22 1.32
CA SER A 85 -6.45 16.30 0.51
C SER A 85 -6.98 17.43 1.39
N ASP A 86 -7.66 17.10 2.49
CA ASP A 86 -8.23 18.08 3.43
C ASP A 86 -7.12 18.93 4.10
N ASN A 87 -6.00 18.29 4.48
CA ASN A 87 -4.84 18.96 5.09
C ASN A 87 -4.11 19.94 4.15
N MET A 88 -4.35 19.89 2.84
CA MET A 88 -3.70 20.77 1.86
C MET A 88 -4.54 22.02 1.55
N GLN A 89 -5.80 22.04 2.00
CA GLN A 89 -6.74 23.17 1.83
C GLN A 89 -6.87 24.03 3.10
N SER A 90 -6.18 23.66 4.18
CA SER A 90 -6.14 24.35 5.48
C SER A 90 -4.79 25.04 5.68
#